data_AF-A0A536TMV3-F1
#
_entry.id   AF-A0A536TMV3-F1
#
_cell.length_a   1.000
_cell.length_b   1.000
_cell.length_c   1.000
_cell.angle_alpha   90.00
_cell.angle_beta   90.00
_cell.angle_gamma   90.00
#
_symmetry.space_group_name_H-M   'P 1'
#
loop_
_entity.id
_entity.type
_entity.pdbx_description
1 polymer ?
#
loop_
_entity_poly.entity_id
_entity_poly.type
_entity_poly.pdbx_seq_one_letter_code
_entity_poly.pdbx_strand_id
1 'polypeptide(L)'
;MTPRDALIADLTALILEATEKAPVAPPLSPEEAIFGTGTRLALDSLDALQVSMALQRRYGVRLTDSKDTRRILACVGNLADHLLQKHA
;
A
#
# COMPACT_ATOMS: atom_id res chain seq x y z
N MET A 1 -1.46 18.77 5.95
CA MET A 1 -1.52 17.30 5.83
C MET A 1 -2.98 16.91 5.69
N THR A 2 -3.37 16.32 4.57
CA THR A 2 -4.67 15.66 4.42
C THR A 2 -4.64 14.31 5.15
N PRO A 3 -5.77 13.78 5.63
CA PRO A 3 -5.81 12.45 6.28
C PRO A 3 -5.30 11.34 5.35
N ARG A 4 -5.43 11.54 4.04
CA ARG A 4 -4.84 10.67 3.01
C ARG A 4 -3.30 10.62 3.08
N ASP A 5 -2.63 11.75 3.29
CA ASP A 5 -1.17 11.84 3.34
C ASP A 5 -0.61 11.11 4.57
N ALA A 6 -1.29 11.22 5.71
CA ALA A 6 -0.94 10.47 6.92
C ALA A 6 -1.06 8.95 6.70
N LEU A 7 -2.13 8.49 6.03
CA LEU A 7 -2.28 7.09 5.65
C LEU A 7 -1.21 6.66 4.65
N ILE A 8 -0.89 7.47 3.64
CA ILE A 8 0.18 7.17 2.68
C ILE A 8 1.50 6.91 3.40
N ALA A 9 1.85 7.74 4.39
CA ALA A 9 3.05 7.57 5.19
C ALA A 9 3.01 6.28 6.04
N ASP A 10 1.89 6.01 6.74
CA ASP A 10 1.75 4.79 7.55
C ASP A 10 1.77 3.51 6.68
N LEU A 11 1.05 3.52 5.55
CA LEU A 11 1.03 2.40 4.61
C LEU A 11 2.41 2.17 4.00
N THR A 12 3.12 3.24 3.64
CA THR A 12 4.50 3.13 3.16
C THR A 12 5.37 2.48 4.21
N ALA A 13 5.32 2.94 5.46
CA ALA A 13 6.06 2.33 6.57
C ALA A 13 5.68 0.84 6.75
N LEU A 14 4.40 0.51 6.76
CA LEU A 14 3.90 -0.86 6.88
C LEU A 14 4.37 -1.75 5.74
N ILE A 15 4.36 -1.25 4.51
CA ILE A 15 4.85 -1.98 3.32
C ILE A 15 6.34 -2.25 3.47
N LEU A 16 7.12 -1.25 3.86
CA LEU A 16 8.57 -1.37 4.07
C LEU A 16 8.89 -2.37 5.20
N GLU A 17 8.16 -2.30 6.31
CA GLU A 17 8.27 -3.25 7.42
C GLU A 17 7.90 -4.68 6.97
N ALA A 18 6.83 -4.84 6.20
CA ALA A 18 6.36 -6.15 5.72
C ALA A 18 7.26 -6.78 4.66
N THR A 19 7.97 -5.95 3.88
CA THR A 19 8.86 -6.36 2.79
C THR A 19 10.34 -6.28 3.16
N GLU A 20 10.65 -5.94 4.42
CA GLU A 20 12.01 -5.75 4.95
C GLU A 20 12.85 -4.77 4.10
N LYS A 21 12.20 -3.79 3.47
CA LYS A 21 12.84 -2.80 2.60
C LYS A 21 13.25 -1.55 3.37
N ALA A 22 14.31 -0.90 2.89
CA ALA A 22 14.81 0.33 3.47
C ALA A 22 13.79 1.47 3.27
N PRO A 23 13.59 2.32 4.29
CA PRO A 23 12.64 3.42 4.19
C PRO A 23 13.00 4.39 3.07
N VAL A 24 12.01 4.66 2.21
CA VAL A 24 12.17 5.58 1.10
C VAL A 24 11.78 7.00 1.53
N ALA A 25 12.72 7.92 1.39
CA ALA A 25 12.50 9.35 1.56
C ALA A 25 12.78 10.07 0.22
N PRO A 26 11.86 10.89 -0.30
CA PRO A 26 10.52 11.20 0.23
C PRO A 26 9.54 10.02 0.17
N PRO A 27 8.45 10.05 0.95
CA PRO A 27 7.41 9.03 0.92
C PRO A 27 6.84 8.84 -0.50
N LEU A 28 6.25 7.67 -0.73
CA LEU A 28 5.69 7.30 -2.03
C LEU A 28 4.55 8.25 -2.40
N SER A 29 4.53 8.68 -3.65
CA SER A 29 3.42 9.52 -4.11
C SER A 29 2.13 8.70 -4.19
N PRO A 30 0.96 9.32 -3.95
CA PRO A 30 -0.32 8.61 -4.04
C PRO A 30 -0.58 7.93 -5.39
N GLU A 31 -0.05 8.52 -6.45
CA GLU A 31 -0.21 8.06 -7.84
C GLU A 31 0.96 7.19 -8.29
N GLU A 32 1.99 7.05 -7.45
CA GLU A 32 3.17 6.26 -7.75
C GLU A 32 2.87 4.77 -7.54
N ALA A 33 3.17 3.99 -8.57
CA ALA A 33 3.06 2.56 -8.50
C ALA A 33 4.10 2.01 -7.51
N ILE A 34 3.67 1.08 -6.67
CA ILE A 34 4.52 0.45 -5.65
C ILE A 34 4.84 -1.02 -5.98
N PHE A 35 4.04 -1.64 -6.85
CA PHE A 35 4.25 -3.00 -7.34
C PHE A 35 4.73 -3.02 -8.79
N GLY A 36 5.64 -3.95 -9.09
CA GLY A 36 6.17 -4.18 -10.43
C GLY A 36 7.57 -3.60 -10.65
N THR A 37 8.24 -4.09 -11.68
CA THR A 37 9.66 -3.87 -11.99
C THR A 37 10.05 -2.43 -12.37
N GLY A 38 9.08 -1.54 -12.59
CA GLY A 38 9.32 -0.12 -12.90
C GLY A 38 9.19 0.83 -11.71
N THR A 39 9.01 0.30 -10.50
CA THR A 39 8.65 1.10 -9.31
C THR A 39 9.84 1.32 -8.39
N ARG A 40 9.77 2.36 -7.55
CA ARG A 40 10.81 2.68 -6.55
C ARG A 40 11.06 1.55 -5.56
N LEU A 41 10.01 0.82 -5.19
CA LEU A 41 10.11 -0.32 -4.29
C LEU A 41 10.39 -1.63 -5.03
N ALA A 42 10.10 -1.72 -6.33
CA ALA A 42 10.23 -2.95 -7.12
C ALA A 42 9.66 -4.16 -6.38
N LEU A 43 8.45 -4.03 -5.82
CA LEU A 43 7.82 -5.12 -5.07
C LEU A 43 7.43 -6.25 -6.01
N ASP A 44 7.75 -7.46 -5.59
CA ASP A 44 7.48 -8.69 -6.34
C ASP A 44 6.17 -9.37 -5.89
N SER A 45 5.82 -10.49 -6.50
CA SER A 45 4.56 -11.19 -6.15
C SER A 45 4.53 -11.69 -4.70
N LEU A 46 5.69 -12.00 -4.13
CA LEU A 46 5.84 -12.40 -2.72
C LEU A 46 5.58 -11.22 -1.78
N ASP A 47 6.17 -10.07 -2.08
CA ASP A 47 5.98 -8.84 -1.32
C ASP A 47 4.50 -8.42 -1.31
N ALA A 48 3.81 -8.57 -2.44
CA ALA A 48 2.39 -8.25 -2.57
C ALA A 48 1.52 -9.06 -1.59
N LEU A 49 1.88 -10.32 -1.39
CA LEU A 49 1.21 -11.19 -0.44
C LEU A 49 1.49 -10.74 1.00
N GLN A 50 2.74 -10.45 1.34
CA GLN A 50 3.13 -9.98 2.69
C GLN A 50 2.43 -8.67 3.04
N VAL A 51 2.45 -7.69 2.12
CA VAL A 51 1.75 -6.42 2.26
C VAL A 51 0.24 -6.64 2.44
N SER A 52 -0.38 -7.48 1.61
CA SER A 52 -1.82 -7.77 1.71
C SER A 52 -2.18 -8.40 3.06
N MET A 53 -1.36 -9.32 3.57
CA MET A 53 -1.54 -9.91 4.89
C MET A 53 -1.36 -8.89 6.01
N ALA A 54 -0.34 -8.04 5.94
CA ALA A 54 -0.08 -6.99 6.90
C ALA A 54 -1.22 -5.96 6.94
N LEU A 55 -1.74 -5.54 5.79
CA LEU A 55 -2.92 -4.68 5.68
C LEU A 55 -4.17 -5.32 6.27
N GLN A 56 -4.42 -6.59 5.97
CA GLN A 56 -5.55 -7.32 6.56
C GLN A 56 -5.43 -7.41 8.08
N ARG A 57 -4.22 -7.60 8.62
CA ARG A 57 -3.99 -7.70 10.07
C ARG A 57 -4.07 -6.34 10.78
N ARG A 58 -3.51 -5.29 10.20
CA ARG A 58 -3.40 -3.94 10.80
C ARG A 58 -4.68 -3.13 10.63
N TYR A 59 -5.33 -3.24 9.47
CA TYR A 59 -6.50 -2.45 9.10
C TYR A 59 -7.80 -3.26 8.96
N GLY A 60 -7.74 -4.59 9.00
CA GLY A 60 -8.94 -5.42 8.77
C GLY A 60 -9.47 -5.38 7.34
N VAL A 61 -8.72 -4.81 6.39
CA VAL A 61 -9.12 -4.76 4.98
C VAL A 61 -8.95 -6.11 4.31
N ARG A 62 -10.04 -6.60 3.72
CA ARG A 62 -10.07 -7.80 2.89
C ARG A 62 -10.29 -7.41 1.43
N LEU A 63 -9.23 -7.53 0.65
CA LEU A 63 -9.26 -7.33 -0.80
C LEU A 63 -9.65 -8.68 -1.45
N THR A 64 -10.96 -8.98 -1.49
CA THR A 64 -11.49 -10.29 -1.94
C THR A 64 -11.67 -10.39 -3.45
N ASP A 65 -11.73 -9.27 -4.17
CA ASP A 65 -11.97 -9.26 -5.61
C ASP A 65 -10.67 -8.99 -6.36
N SER A 66 -10.18 -9.96 -7.13
CA SER A 66 -8.89 -9.88 -7.81
C SER A 66 -8.72 -8.65 -8.71
N LYS A 67 -9.81 -8.09 -9.28
CA LYS A 67 -9.74 -6.87 -10.09
C LYS A 67 -9.59 -5.63 -9.22
N ASP A 68 -10.37 -5.54 -8.15
CA ASP A 68 -10.33 -4.42 -7.22
C ASP A 68 -9.02 -4.41 -6.43
N THR A 69 -8.59 -5.57 -5.92
CA THR A 69 -7.30 -5.79 -5.26
C THR A 69 -6.14 -5.25 -6.09
N ARG A 70 -6.11 -5.58 -7.39
CA ARG A 70 -5.03 -5.15 -8.29
C ARG A 70 -5.06 -3.64 -8.55
N ARG A 71 -6.25 -3.03 -8.56
CA ARG A 71 -6.43 -1.59 -8.74
C ARG A 71 -6.15 -0.81 -7.46
N ILE A 72 -6.49 -1.37 -6.30
CA ILE A 72 -6.25 -0.78 -4.98
C ILE A 72 -4.76 -0.87 -4.62
N LEU A 73 -4.13 -2.02 -4.88
CA LEU A 73 -2.70 -2.23 -4.69
C LEU A 73 -1.84 -1.55 -5.75
N ALA A 74 -2.41 -1.05 -6.86
CA ALA A 74 -1.61 -0.42 -7.93
C ALA A 74 -0.71 0.70 -7.38
N CYS A 75 -1.27 1.60 -6.57
CA CYS A 75 -0.58 2.73 -5.97
C CYS A 75 -1.02 2.92 -4.51
N VAL A 76 -0.14 3.44 -3.66
CA VAL A 76 -0.43 3.59 -2.22
C VAL A 76 -1.58 4.57 -1.94
N GLY A 77 -1.81 5.53 -2.85
CA GLY A 77 -2.90 6.48 -2.73
C GLY A 77 -4.29 5.90 -2.98
N ASN A 78 -4.42 4.86 -3.81
CA ASN A 78 -5.68 4.12 -3.95
C ASN A 78 -5.99 3.32 -2.69
N LEU A 79 -4.94 2.76 -2.08
CA LEU A 79 -5.04 2.02 -0.84
C LEU A 79 -5.44 2.92 0.33
N ALA A 80 -4.84 4.11 0.42
CA ALA A 80 -5.24 5.13 1.37
C ALA A 80 -6.69 5.60 1.16
N ASP A 81 -7.12 5.81 -0.09
CA ASP A 81 -8.50 6.19 -0.40
C ASP A 81 -9.50 5.10 0.01
N HIS A 82 -9.19 3.84 -0.32
CA HIS A 82 -10.00 2.70 0.08
C HIS A 82 -10.12 2.57 1.60
N LEU A 83 -9.03 2.80 2.32
CA LEU A 83 -9.05 2.82 3.78
C LEU A 83 -9.88 3.97 4.34
N LEU A 84 -9.76 5.17 3.78
CA LEU A 84 -10.59 6.31 4.18
C LEU A 84 -12.08 6.04 3.96
N GLN A 85 -12.45 5.42 2.83
CA GLN A 85 -13.83 5.04 2.55
C GLN A 85 -14.36 3.96 3.50
N LYS A 86 -13.52 3.00 3.90
CA LYS A 86 -13.89 1.92 4.83
C LYS A 86 -13.93 2.35 6.30
N HIS A 87 -13.16 3.37 6.68
CA HIS A 87 -13.10 3.92 8.03
C HIS A 87 -14.08 5.09 8.26
N ALA A 88 -14.93 5.42 7.28
CA ALA A 88 -15.95 6.47 7.37
C ALA A 88 -17.28 5.96 7.97
#